data_AF-A0A1S3QGR9-F1
#
_entry.id   AF-A0A1S3QGR9-F1
#
_cell.length_a   1.000
_cell.length_b   1.000
_cell.length_c   1.000
_cell.angle_alpha   90.00
_cell.angle_beta   90.00
_cell.angle_gamma   90.00
#
_symmetry.space_group_name_H-M   'P 1'
#
loop_
_entity.id
_entity.type
_entity.pdbx_description
1 polymer ?
#
loop_
_entity_poly.entity_id
_entity_poly.type
_entity_poly.pdbx_seq_one_letter_code
_entity_poly.pdbx_strand_id
1 'polypeptide(L)'
;MEMMRSLRHVNIDHLHVGWYQSTYYGSFVSRALLDSQFSYQHAIEESVVLIYDPIKTAQGSLSLKAYRLTPKLMEICKEKDFSAEG
;
A
#
# COMPACT_ATOMS: atom_id res chain seq x y z
N MET A 1 17.59 3.43 5.96
CA MET A 1 17.83 4.22 4.72
C MET A 1 19.05 3.77 3.91
N GLU A 2 19.75 2.69 4.29
CA GLU A 2 20.96 2.26 3.55
C GLU A 2 20.68 1.83 2.12
N MET A 3 19.59 1.10 1.86
CA MET A 3 19.18 0.68 0.52
C MET A 3 18.96 1.87 -0.44
N MET A 4 18.30 2.95 0.03
CA MET A 4 18.07 4.14 -0.79
C MET A 4 19.37 4.87 -1.14
N ARG A 5 20.35 4.86 -0.22
CA ARG A 5 21.70 5.39 -0.50
C ARG A 5 22.42 4.53 -1.53
N SER A 6 22.30 3.19 -1.44
CA SER A 6 22.87 2.28 -2.42
C SER A 6 22.30 2.50 -3.82
N LEU A 7 20.99 2.70 -3.97
CA LEU A 7 20.36 3.01 -5.26
C LEU A 7 20.90 4.33 -5.86
N ARG A 8 21.08 5.36 -5.02
CA ARG A 8 21.74 6.60 -5.45
C ARG A 8 23.15 6.38 -5.96
N HIS A 9 23.95 5.53 -5.29
CA HIS A 9 25.33 5.26 -5.70
C HIS A 9 25.43 4.56 -7.06
N VAL A 10 24.41 3.80 -7.45
CA VAL A 10 24.33 3.15 -8.77
C VAL A 10 23.53 3.96 -9.80
N ASN A 11 23.22 5.23 -9.50
CA ASN A 11 22.44 6.13 -10.37
C ASN A 11 21.05 5.59 -10.74
N ILE A 12 20.42 4.83 -9.83
CA ILE A 12 19.04 4.36 -9.97
C ILE A 12 18.11 5.27 -9.18
N ASP A 13 16.95 5.57 -9.75
CA ASP A 13 15.91 6.34 -9.08
C ASP A 13 15.47 5.66 -7.78
N HIS A 14 15.40 6.46 -6.73
CA HIS A 14 15.07 6.03 -5.37
C HIS A 14 13.80 6.74 -4.87
N LEU A 15 12.90 7.16 -5.77
CA LEU A 15 11.64 7.76 -5.35
C LEU A 15 10.72 6.68 -4.77
N HIS A 16 10.36 6.85 -3.50
CA HIS A 16 9.40 5.99 -2.84
C HIS A 16 7.99 6.43 -3.26
N VAL A 17 7.26 5.56 -3.96
CA VAL A 17 5.91 5.85 -4.48
C VAL A 17 4.84 4.91 -3.91
N GLY A 18 5.21 4.10 -2.93
CA GLY A 18 4.32 3.09 -2.36
C GLY A 18 5.08 1.85 -1.92
N TRP A 19 4.31 0.81 -1.59
CA TRP A 19 4.83 -0.42 -1.00
C TRP A 19 4.06 -1.63 -1.52
N TYR A 20 4.57 -2.83 -1.25
CA TYR A 20 3.93 -4.07 -1.69
C TYR A 20 3.77 -5.05 -0.52
N GLN A 21 2.75 -5.90 -0.62
CA GLN A 21 2.51 -6.99 0.32
C GLN A 21 2.01 -8.23 -0.42
N SER A 22 2.54 -9.39 -0.05
CA SER A 22 1.98 -10.67 -0.46
C SER A 22 0.80 -11.06 0.44
N THR A 23 -0.28 -11.57 -0.15
CA THR A 23 -1.43 -12.11 0.57
C THR A 23 -1.68 -13.55 0.18
N TYR A 24 -2.16 -14.35 1.12
CA TYR A 24 -2.69 -15.66 0.83
C TYR A 24 -4.20 -15.56 0.57
N TYR A 25 -4.66 -16.13 -0.54
CA TYR A 25 -6.08 -16.23 -0.90
C TYR A 25 -6.87 -14.91 -0.89
N GLY A 26 -6.22 -13.78 -1.17
CA GLY A 26 -6.89 -12.47 -1.20
C GLY A 26 -7.35 -11.90 0.14
N SER A 27 -6.94 -12.47 1.28
CA SER A 27 -7.20 -11.89 2.60
C SER A 27 -6.16 -10.81 2.95
N PHE A 28 -6.26 -9.64 2.32
CA PHE A 28 -5.30 -8.54 2.51
C PHE A 28 -5.87 -7.38 3.32
N VAL A 29 -7.20 -7.19 3.33
CA VAL A 29 -7.84 -6.06 4.01
C VAL A 29 -7.74 -6.26 5.52
N SER A 30 -6.81 -5.53 6.13
CA SER A 30 -6.56 -5.55 7.58
C SER A 30 -6.39 -4.12 8.09
N ARG A 31 -6.62 -3.92 9.39
CA ARG A 31 -6.39 -2.61 10.03
C ARG A 31 -4.94 -2.14 9.88
N ALA A 32 -3.99 -3.05 10.04
CA ALA A 32 -2.57 -2.76 9.85
C ALA A 32 -2.24 -2.30 8.42
N LEU A 33 -2.85 -2.93 7.40
CA LEU A 33 -2.69 -2.51 6.01
C LEU A 33 -3.28 -1.11 5.79
N LEU A 34 -4.47 -0.85 6.33
CA LEU A 34 -5.13 0.45 6.23
C LEU A 34 -4.28 1.55 6.89
N ASP A 35 -3.83 1.34 8.12
CA ASP A 35 -3.03 2.29 8.88
C ASP A 35 -1.69 2.57 8.18
N SER A 36 -1.05 1.53 7.63
CA SER A 36 0.19 1.67 6.86
C SER A 36 -0.04 2.46 5.57
N GLN A 37 -1.09 2.13 4.82
CA GLN A 37 -1.42 2.83 3.58
C GLN A 37 -1.81 4.28 3.85
N PHE A 38 -2.56 4.57 4.91
CA PHE A 38 -2.86 5.93 5.33
C PHE A 38 -1.58 6.72 5.64
N SER A 39 -0.65 6.12 6.40
CA SER A 39 0.64 6.77 6.71
C SER A 39 1.45 7.08 5.46
N TYR A 40 1.58 6.14 4.52
CA TYR A 40 2.30 6.38 3.27
C TYR A 40 1.60 7.39 2.37
N GLN A 41 0.27 7.33 2.25
CA GLN A 41 -0.51 8.25 1.42
C GLN A 41 -0.60 9.65 2.01
N HIS A 42 -0.43 9.79 3.33
CA HIS A 42 -0.28 11.08 3.99
C HIS A 42 1.10 11.70 3.74
N ALA A 43 2.16 10.89 3.66
CA ALA A 43 3.50 11.36 3.35
C ALA A 43 3.70 11.66 1.85
N ILE A 44 3.08 10.84 0.98
CA ILE A 44 3.15 10.91 -0.48
C ILE A 44 1.73 10.71 -1.02
N GLU A 45 1.13 11.78 -1.55
CA GLU A 45 -0.28 11.76 -2.01
C GLU A 45 -0.57 10.64 -3.04
N GLU A 46 0.40 10.37 -3.91
CA GLU A 46 0.30 9.39 -4.98
C GLU A 46 0.62 7.94 -4.55
N SER A 47 0.77 7.68 -3.24
CA SER A 47 1.15 6.37 -2.72
C SER A 47 0.14 5.27 -3.07
N VAL A 48 0.62 4.16 -3.63
CA VAL A 48 -0.17 2.97 -3.98
C VAL A 48 0.36 1.74 -3.23
N VAL A 49 -0.54 0.84 -2.84
CA VAL A 49 -0.17 -0.50 -2.35
C VAL A 49 -0.37 -1.55 -3.45
N LEU A 50 0.66 -2.36 -3.69
CA LEU A 50 0.60 -3.52 -4.58
C LEU A 50 0.37 -4.80 -3.79
N ILE A 51 -0.71 -5.50 -4.09
CA ILE A 51 -1.09 -6.78 -3.49
C ILE A 51 -0.78 -7.89 -4.47
N TYR A 52 0.10 -8.80 -4.06
CA TYR A 52 0.49 -9.97 -4.85
C TYR A 52 -0.06 -11.25 -4.21
N ASP A 53 -0.77 -12.08 -4.99
CA ASP A 53 -1.24 -13.39 -4.55
C ASP A 53 -0.41 -14.49 -5.26
N PRO A 54 0.60 -15.08 -4.57
CA PRO A 54 1.45 -16.11 -5.17
C PRO A 54 0.69 -17.40 -5.48
N ILE A 55 -0.37 -17.71 -4.75
CA ILE A 55 -1.15 -18.94 -4.94
C ILE A 55 -1.94 -18.85 -6.24
N LYS A 56 -2.64 -17.73 -6.45
CA LYS A 56 -3.35 -17.50 -7.72
C LYS A 56 -2.39 -17.38 -8.90
N THR A 57 -1.24 -16.75 -8.68
CA THR A 57 -0.18 -16.67 -9.69
C THR A 57 0.34 -18.05 -10.09
N ALA A 58 0.55 -18.95 -9.13
CA ALA A 58 0.95 -20.33 -9.39
C ALA A 58 -0.10 -21.14 -10.17
N GLN A 59 -1.37 -20.76 -10.12
CA GLN A 59 -2.45 -21.39 -10.89
C GLN A 59 -2.52 -20.93 -12.36
N GLY A 60 -1.59 -20.09 -12.80
CA GLY A 60 -1.40 -19.76 -14.22
C GLY A 60 -1.84 -18.35 -14.63
N SER A 61 -2.28 -17.51 -13.68
CA SER A 61 -2.62 -16.11 -13.97
C SER A 61 -1.99 -15.17 -12.96
N LEU A 62 -1.18 -14.21 -13.44
CA LEU A 62 -0.54 -13.22 -12.58
C LEU A 62 -1.57 -12.46 -11.76
N SER A 63 -1.55 -12.66 -10.45
CA SER A 63 -2.47 -12.02 -9.52
C SER A 63 -1.78 -10.86 -8.83
N LEU A 64 -1.84 -9.70 -9.48
CA LEU A 64 -1.36 -8.43 -8.96
C LEU A 64 -2.51 -7.42 -8.93
N LYS A 65 -2.69 -6.74 -7.81
CA LYS A 65 -3.71 -5.70 -7.64
C LYS A 65 -3.11 -4.44 -7.06
N ALA A 66 -3.45 -3.29 -7.62
CA ALA A 66 -3.02 -1.99 -7.14
C ALA A 66 -4.20 -1.29 -6.46
N TYR A 67 -3.99 -0.81 -5.23
CA TYR A 67 -5.02 -0.09 -4.48
C TYR A 67 -4.46 1.19 -3.87
N ARG A 68 -5.33 2.18 -3.68
CA ARG A 68 -5.08 3.39 -2.89
C ARG A 68 -6.32 3.74 -2.08
N LEU A 69 -6.15 4.49 -0.99
CA LEU A 69 -7.30 4.98 -0.23
C LEU A 69 -8.00 6.07 -1.04
N THR A 70 -9.32 6.07 -0.99
CA THR A 70 -10.11 7.14 -1.58
C THR A 70 -9.96 8.42 -0.74
N PRO A 71 -10.12 9.61 -1.33
CA PRO A 71 -10.03 10.87 -0.58
C PRO A 71 -10.96 10.90 0.63
N LYS A 72 -12.20 10.43 0.47
CA LYS A 72 -13.18 10.33 1.57
C LYS A 72 -12.68 9.48 2.73
N LEU A 73 -12.04 8.34 2.43
CA LEU A 73 -11.54 7.44 3.47
C LEU A 73 -10.30 8.01 4.17
N MET A 74 -9.49 8.80 3.46
CA MET A 74 -8.38 9.55 4.04
C MET A 74 -8.88 10.62 5.02
N GLU A 75 -9.97 11.33 4.71
CA GLU A 75 -10.58 12.33 5.60
C GLU A 75 -11.09 11.69 6.90
N ILE A 76 -11.88 10.62 6.78
CA ILE A 76 -12.40 9.87 7.94
C ILE A 76 -11.27 9.33 8.82
N CYS A 77 -10.22 8.74 8.21
CA CYS A 77 -9.08 8.21 8.96
C CYS A 77 -8.29 9.32 9.69
N LYS A 78 -8.27 10.54 9.14
CA LYS A 78 -7.62 11.70 9.75
C LYS A 78 -8.41 12.21 10.95
N GLU A 79 -9.74 12.25 10.85
CA GLU A 79 -10.64 12.69 11.92
C GLU A 79 -10.74 11.67 13.07
N LYS A 80 -10.34 10.41 12.81
CA LYS A 80 -10.50 9.25 13.72
C LYS A 80 -11.94 9.01 14.15
N ASP A 81 -12.89 9.57 13.42
CA ASP A 81 -14.30 9.41 13.67
C ASP A 81 -14.80 8.14 12.98
N PHE A 82 -14.72 7.03 13.72
CA PHE A 82 -15.24 5.73 13.30
C PHE A 82 -16.58 5.43 13.99
N SER A 83 -17.39 6.45 14.23
CA SER A 83 -18.73 6.28 14.79
C SER A 83 -19.70 5.74 13.74
N ALA A 84 -20.63 4.87 14.18
CA ALA A 84 -21.64 4.27 13.32
C ALA A 84 -22.90 5.13 13.17
N GLU A 85 -22.96 6.27 13.85
CA GLU A 85 -24.12 7.14 13.91
C GLU A 85 -23.88 8.39 13.06
N GLY A 86 -24.24 8.27 11.78
CA GLY A 86 -24.50 9.39 10.87
C GLY A 86 -25.98 9.44 10.54
#